data_AF-A0A7Y3AA24-F1
#
_entry.id   AF-A0A7Y3AA24-F1
#
_cell.length_a   1.000
_cell.length_b   1.000
_cell.length_c   1.000
_cell.angle_alpha   90.00
_cell.angle_beta   90.00
_cell.angle_gamma   90.00
#
_symmetry.space_group_name_H-M   'P 1'
#
loop_
_entity.id
_entity.type
_entity.pdbx_description
1 polymer ?
#
loop_
_entity_poly.entity_id
_entity_poly.type
_entity_poly.pdbx_seq_one_letter_code
_entity_poly.pdbx_strand_id
1 'polypeptide(L)'
;ADDDLRSSLVPLNERYPLTDVIEASRHYFKVKGRRISIEWTLIDGTNDSVDQARKLAEIAHDLRAHVNVIALNPTPLSADLPPSADRVAVFMDELRYEGVNATLRDTRGQDIDAACGQLRVHSEGTPIRIDRAVLEAR
;
A
#
# COMPACT_ATOMS: atom_id res chain seq x y z
N ALA A 1 4.23 9.07 -5.86
CA ALA A 1 4.35 7.84 -6.62
C ALA A 1 5.50 8.11 -7.56
N ASP A 2 6.67 8.12 -6.96
CA ASP A 2 7.92 8.64 -7.50
C ASP A 2 9.05 7.82 -6.90
N ASP A 3 10.19 7.81 -7.57
CA ASP A 3 11.31 6.96 -7.18
C ASP A 3 11.90 7.35 -5.82
N ASP A 4 11.88 8.63 -5.44
CA ASP A 4 12.44 9.09 -4.17
C ASP A 4 11.67 8.49 -2.99
N LEU A 5 10.34 8.67 -2.97
CA LEU A 5 9.47 8.09 -1.96
C LEU A 5 9.47 6.55 -2.01
N ARG A 6 9.51 5.98 -3.21
CA ARG A 6 9.51 4.52 -3.36
C ARG A 6 10.81 3.90 -2.85
N SER A 7 11.94 4.56 -3.01
CA SER A 7 13.24 4.07 -2.51
C SER A 7 13.31 4.09 -1.00
N SER A 8 12.70 5.08 -0.34
CA SER A 8 12.64 5.12 1.12
C SER A 8 11.74 4.04 1.73
N LEU A 9 10.68 3.62 1.02
CA LEU A 9 9.72 2.62 1.49
C LEU A 9 10.02 1.19 1.02
N VAL A 10 10.54 1.03 -0.19
CA VAL A 10 10.77 -0.25 -0.87
C VAL A 10 12.20 -0.25 -1.41
N PRO A 11 13.20 -0.71 -0.63
CA PRO A 11 14.62 -0.64 -1.00
C PRO A 11 14.97 -1.32 -2.33
N LEU A 12 14.13 -2.27 -2.77
CA LEU A 12 14.28 -2.91 -4.08
C LEU A 12 14.21 -1.90 -5.25
N ASN A 13 13.64 -0.71 -5.03
CA ASN A 13 13.56 0.35 -6.03
C ASN A 13 14.93 0.83 -6.52
N GLU A 14 15.97 0.76 -5.69
CA GLU A 14 17.34 1.12 -6.09
C GLU A 14 17.86 0.23 -7.22
N ARG A 15 17.41 -1.03 -7.25
CA ARG A 15 17.77 -2.00 -8.29
C ARG A 15 16.79 -2.01 -9.46
N TYR A 16 15.50 -1.79 -9.17
CA TYR A 16 14.43 -1.79 -10.16
C TYR A 16 13.53 -0.57 -9.95
N PRO A 17 13.90 0.58 -10.54
CA PRO A 17 13.14 1.82 -10.42
C PRO A 17 11.69 1.68 -10.90
N LEU A 18 10.85 2.62 -10.52
CA LEU A 18 9.42 2.62 -10.82
C LEU A 18 9.16 2.49 -12.33
N THR A 19 9.94 3.18 -13.16
CA THR A 19 9.83 3.11 -14.63
C THR A 19 10.02 1.69 -15.16
N ASP A 20 11.01 0.96 -14.65
CA ASP A 20 11.28 -0.43 -15.06
C ASP A 20 10.13 -1.35 -14.67
N VAL A 21 9.54 -1.15 -13.48
CA VAL A 21 8.40 -1.92 -13.01
C VAL A 21 7.16 -1.65 -13.86
N ILE A 22 6.92 -0.39 -14.26
CA ILE A 22 5.82 -0.01 -15.14
C ILE A 22 6.00 -0.64 -16.53
N GLU A 23 7.19 -0.55 -17.12
CA GLU A 23 7.45 -1.14 -18.44
C GLU A 23 7.36 -2.67 -18.44
N ALA A 24 7.87 -3.33 -17.39
CA ALA A 24 7.68 -4.77 -17.21
C ALA A 24 6.20 -5.15 -17.09
N SER A 25 5.41 -4.34 -16.37
CA SER A 25 3.96 -4.54 -16.22
C SER A 25 3.22 -4.35 -17.56
N ARG A 26 3.59 -3.32 -18.32
CA ARG A 26 3.07 -3.06 -19.67
C ARG A 26 3.37 -4.24 -20.60
N HIS A 27 4.60 -4.75 -20.57
CA HIS A 27 5.00 -5.92 -21.33
C HIS A 27 4.18 -7.16 -20.94
N TYR A 28 4.03 -7.42 -19.64
CA TYR A 28 3.22 -8.53 -19.15
C TYR A 28 1.78 -8.45 -19.65
N PHE A 29 1.14 -7.28 -19.54
CA PHE A 29 -0.22 -7.06 -20.04
C PHE A 29 -0.31 -7.35 -21.54
N LYS A 30 0.64 -6.83 -22.34
CA LYS A 30 0.68 -7.04 -23.79
C LYS A 30 0.81 -8.53 -24.17
N VAL A 31 1.63 -9.29 -23.44
CA VAL A 31 1.90 -10.71 -23.76
C VAL A 31 0.82 -11.63 -23.22
N LYS A 32 0.25 -11.35 -22.04
CA LYS A 32 -0.67 -12.26 -21.35
C LYS A 32 -2.13 -11.84 -21.42
N GLY A 33 -2.42 -10.57 -21.74
CA GLY A 33 -3.77 -10.00 -21.73
C GLY A 33 -4.43 -9.98 -20.35
N ARG A 34 -3.67 -10.24 -19.27
CA ARG A 34 -4.19 -10.31 -17.90
C ARG A 34 -4.09 -8.95 -17.24
N ARG A 35 -5.20 -8.49 -16.64
CA ARG A 35 -5.30 -7.21 -15.92
C ARG A 35 -4.24 -7.13 -14.81
N ILE A 36 -3.57 -5.99 -14.73
CA ILE A 36 -2.65 -5.64 -13.64
C ILE A 36 -3.45 -5.20 -12.41
N SER A 37 -2.98 -5.55 -11.22
CA SER A 37 -3.45 -4.96 -9.96
C SER A 37 -2.27 -4.30 -9.26
N ILE A 38 -2.43 -3.05 -8.85
CA ILE A 38 -1.46 -2.30 -8.06
C ILE A 38 -1.89 -2.39 -6.60
N GLU A 39 -1.02 -2.89 -5.74
CA GLU A 39 -1.23 -2.83 -4.28
C GLU A 39 -0.59 -1.54 -3.76
N TRP A 40 -1.38 -0.72 -3.07
CA TRP A 40 -0.95 0.54 -2.48
C TRP A 40 -1.22 0.54 -0.98
N THR A 41 -0.16 0.31 -0.19
CA THR A 41 -0.25 0.44 1.27
C THR A 41 -0.23 1.92 1.64
N LEU A 42 -1.34 2.41 2.19
CA LEU A 42 -1.54 3.80 2.57
C LEU A 42 -1.00 4.03 3.98
N ILE A 43 -0.08 4.97 4.12
CA ILE A 43 0.69 5.29 5.34
C ILE A 43 0.46 6.76 5.68
N ASP A 44 0.11 7.02 6.94
CA ASP A 44 -0.25 8.36 7.41
C ASP A 44 0.88 9.37 7.16
N GLY A 45 0.51 10.51 6.56
CA GLY A 45 1.40 11.63 6.28
C GLY A 45 2.54 11.35 5.28
N THR A 46 2.62 10.13 4.73
CA THR A 46 3.77 9.68 3.93
C THR A 46 3.41 9.56 2.46
N ASN A 47 2.36 8.77 2.15
CA ASN A 47 1.96 8.48 0.77
C ASN A 47 0.44 8.58 0.55
N ASP A 48 -0.25 9.27 1.44
CA ASP A 48 -1.71 9.32 1.54
C ASP A 48 -2.30 10.68 1.14
N SER A 49 -1.52 11.50 0.43
CA SER A 49 -1.96 12.81 -0.06
C SER A 49 -2.72 12.70 -1.38
N VAL A 50 -3.52 13.74 -1.67
CA VAL A 50 -4.21 13.90 -2.97
C VAL A 50 -3.24 13.92 -4.15
N ASP A 51 -2.07 14.56 -3.99
CA ASP A 51 -1.02 14.57 -5.01
C ASP A 51 -0.50 13.15 -5.32
N GLN A 52 -0.33 12.32 -4.28
CA GLN A 52 0.05 10.92 -4.44
C GLN A 52 -1.04 10.12 -5.17
N ALA A 53 -2.31 10.36 -4.87
CA ALA A 53 -3.44 9.73 -5.56
C ALA A 53 -3.46 10.07 -7.06
N ARG A 54 -3.22 11.33 -7.43
CA ARG A 54 -3.14 11.76 -8.84
C ARG A 54 -2.01 11.10 -9.60
N LYS A 55 -0.80 11.10 -9.03
CA LYS A 55 0.36 10.41 -9.63
C LYS A 55 0.11 8.91 -9.76
N LEU A 56 -0.55 8.29 -8.78
CA LEU A 56 -0.94 6.89 -8.85
C LEU A 56 -1.99 6.65 -9.95
N ALA A 57 -2.93 7.58 -10.14
CA ALA A 57 -3.95 7.48 -11.19
C ALA A 57 -3.32 7.48 -12.59
N GLU A 58 -2.32 8.32 -12.84
CA GLU A 58 -1.56 8.31 -14.12
C GLU A 58 -0.97 6.92 -14.41
N ILE A 59 -0.31 6.31 -13.42
CA ILE A 59 0.26 4.97 -13.54
C ILE A 59 -0.84 3.91 -13.75
N ALA A 60 -1.95 4.02 -13.03
CA ALA A 60 -3.04 3.06 -13.12
C ALA A 60 -3.71 3.10 -14.51
N HIS A 61 -3.89 4.28 -15.08
CA HIS A 61 -4.44 4.46 -16.43
C HIS A 61 -3.54 3.88 -17.50
N ASP A 62 -2.23 4.16 -17.41
CA ASP A 62 -1.24 3.66 -18.34
C ASP A 62 -1.22 2.11 -18.40
N LEU A 63 -1.35 1.48 -17.23
CA LEU A 63 -1.34 0.04 -17.08
C LEU A 63 -2.71 -0.64 -17.23
N ARG A 64 -3.79 0.14 -17.37
CA ARG A 64 -5.19 -0.34 -17.26
C ARG A 64 -5.40 -1.17 -16.00
N ALA A 65 -4.77 -0.72 -14.91
CA ALA A 65 -4.71 -1.46 -13.66
C ALA A 65 -5.92 -1.18 -12.77
N HIS A 66 -6.18 -2.13 -11.88
CA HIS A 66 -7.01 -1.88 -10.70
C HIS A 66 -6.10 -1.52 -9.53
N VAL A 67 -6.53 -0.59 -8.68
CA VAL A 67 -5.77 -0.20 -7.48
C VAL A 67 -6.42 -0.82 -6.24
N ASN A 68 -5.65 -1.62 -5.52
CA ASN A 68 -6.01 -2.14 -4.22
C ASN A 68 -5.34 -1.26 -3.15
N VAL A 69 -6.12 -0.37 -2.54
CA VAL A 69 -5.65 0.46 -1.42
C VAL A 69 -5.76 -0.35 -0.14
N ILE A 70 -4.68 -0.41 0.63
CA ILE A 70 -4.60 -1.14 1.90
C ILE A 70 -4.18 -0.12 2.96
N ALA A 71 -5.04 0.19 3.93
CA ALA A 71 -4.58 0.97 5.08
C ALA A 71 -3.48 0.18 5.81
N LEU A 72 -2.38 0.85 6.17
CA LEU A 72 -1.25 0.18 6.82
C LEU A 72 -1.70 -0.64 8.04
N ASN A 73 -1.24 -1.87 8.13
CA ASN A 73 -1.37 -2.65 9.35
C ASN A 73 -0.27 -2.25 10.32
N PRO A 74 -0.59 -1.75 11.53
CA PRO A 74 0.44 -1.48 12.53
C PRO A 74 1.27 -2.74 12.79
N THR A 75 2.59 -2.55 12.91
CA THR A 75 3.49 -3.63 13.32
C THR A 75 4.44 -3.14 14.39
N PRO A 76 4.88 -3.99 15.34
CA PRO A 76 5.88 -3.61 16.35
C PRO A 76 7.25 -3.20 15.78
N LEU A 77 7.49 -3.35 14.48
CA LEU A 77 8.79 -3.12 13.84
C LEU A 77 8.86 -1.78 13.11
N SER A 78 7.74 -1.08 12.95
CA SER A 78 7.69 0.25 12.33
C SER A 78 6.92 1.22 13.23
N ALA A 79 7.34 2.49 13.21
CA ALA A 79 6.60 3.59 13.82
C ALA A 79 5.50 4.13 12.89
N ASP A 80 5.43 3.64 11.65
CA ASP A 80 4.43 4.06 10.67
C ASP A 80 3.02 3.67 11.11
N LEU A 81 2.06 4.55 10.82
CA LEU A 81 0.66 4.41 11.23
C LEU A 81 -0.27 4.36 10.02
N PRO A 82 -1.44 3.70 10.15
CA PRO A 82 -2.52 3.87 9.19
C PRO A 82 -3.01 5.33 9.22
N PRO A 83 -3.37 5.90 8.06
CA PRO A 83 -4.07 7.18 8.01
C PRO A 83 -5.43 7.11 8.71
N SER A 84 -5.96 8.26 9.10
CA SER A 84 -7.34 8.35 9.58
C SER A 84 -8.35 7.94 8.50
N ALA A 85 -9.54 7.49 8.91
CA ALA A 85 -10.61 7.10 7.99
C ALA A 85 -10.96 8.21 6.99
N ASP A 86 -10.95 9.48 7.43
CA ASP A 86 -11.20 10.63 6.56
C ASP A 86 -10.12 10.80 5.50
N ARG A 87 -8.84 10.61 5.84
CA ARG A 87 -7.74 10.67 4.87
C ARG A 87 -7.81 9.54 3.85
N VAL A 88 -8.15 8.33 4.31
CA VAL A 88 -8.42 7.18 3.43
C VAL A 88 -9.58 7.52 2.48
N ALA A 89 -10.68 8.09 2.99
CA ALA A 89 -11.83 8.45 2.19
C ALA A 89 -11.48 9.49 1.12
N VAL A 90 -10.75 10.54 1.48
CA VAL A 90 -10.26 11.57 0.54
C VAL A 90 -9.37 10.97 -0.55
N PHE A 91 -8.42 10.10 -0.18
CA PHE A 91 -7.56 9.44 -1.15
C PHE A 91 -8.36 8.56 -2.12
N MET A 92 -9.33 7.81 -1.59
CA MET A 92 -10.22 6.97 -2.39
C MET A 92 -11.17 7.79 -3.28
N ASP A 93 -11.66 8.94 -2.81
CA ASP A 93 -12.46 9.87 -3.60
C ASP A 93 -11.66 10.47 -4.74
N GLU A 94 -10.41 10.84 -4.52
CA GLU A 94 -9.54 11.36 -5.58
C GLU A 94 -9.30 10.30 -6.66
N LEU A 95 -8.99 9.05 -6.28
CA LEU A 95 -8.84 7.96 -7.26
C LEU A 95 -10.12 7.74 -8.07
N ARG A 96 -11.30 7.81 -7.43
CA ARG A 96 -12.59 7.72 -8.12
C ARG A 96 -12.81 8.89 -9.07
N TYR A 97 -12.49 10.10 -8.64
CA TYR A 97 -12.62 11.32 -9.43
C TYR A 97 -11.74 11.25 -10.69
N GLU A 98 -10.52 10.75 -10.56
CA GLU A 98 -9.60 10.49 -11.67
C GLU A 98 -10.02 9.29 -12.55
N GLY A 99 -11.12 8.59 -12.23
CA GLY A 99 -11.66 7.49 -13.02
C GLY A 99 -10.92 6.16 -12.83
N VAL A 100 -10.17 5.99 -11.73
CA VAL A 100 -9.45 4.76 -11.42
C VAL A 100 -10.38 3.74 -10.77
N ASN A 101 -10.32 2.49 -11.25
CA ASN A 101 -10.95 1.37 -10.56
C ASN A 101 -10.15 1.05 -9.30
N ALA A 102 -10.63 1.54 -8.15
CA ALA A 102 -9.96 1.36 -6.86
C ALA A 102 -10.87 0.67 -5.84
N THR A 103 -10.29 -0.20 -5.02
CA THR A 103 -10.96 -0.81 -3.86
C THR A 103 -10.12 -0.63 -2.62
N LEU A 104 -10.75 -0.16 -1.55
CA LEU A 104 -10.18 -0.24 -0.21
C LEU A 104 -10.31 -1.69 0.27
N ARG A 105 -9.18 -2.32 0.58
CA ARG A 105 -9.15 -3.66 1.16
C ARG A 105 -9.42 -3.58 2.65
N ASP A 106 -10.45 -4.31 3.05
CA ASP A 106 -10.81 -4.51 4.44
C ASP A 106 -9.74 -5.36 5.13
N THR A 107 -9.20 -4.89 6.23
CA THR A 107 -8.17 -5.63 6.94
C THR A 107 -8.79 -6.81 7.68
N ARG A 108 -8.35 -8.03 7.35
CA ARG A 108 -8.78 -9.25 8.04
C ARG A 108 -7.60 -9.86 8.80
N GLY A 109 -7.86 -10.34 10.01
CA GLY A 109 -6.88 -11.06 10.83
C GLY A 109 -5.91 -10.18 11.62
N GLN A 110 -6.18 -8.88 11.78
CA GLN A 110 -5.40 -7.99 12.66
C GLN A 110 -5.47 -8.42 14.13
N ASP A 111 -6.61 -8.95 14.55
CA ASP A 111 -6.88 -9.48 15.89
C ASP A 111 -6.04 -10.72 16.24
N ILE A 112 -5.45 -11.38 15.24
CA ILE A 112 -4.67 -12.61 15.37
C ILE A 112 -3.27 -12.49 14.72
N ASP A 113 -2.77 -11.26 14.50
CA ASP A 113 -1.48 -10.99 13.87
C ASP A 113 -1.28 -11.69 12.50
N ALA A 114 -2.36 -11.90 11.75
CA ALA A 114 -2.36 -12.61 10.47
C ALA A 114 -2.57 -11.69 9.26
N ALA A 115 -2.68 -10.37 9.47
CA ALA A 115 -2.83 -9.45 8.35
C ALA A 115 -1.55 -9.37 7.50
N CYS A 116 -1.67 -8.88 6.26
CA CYS A 116 -0.51 -8.70 5.38
C CYS A 116 0.56 -7.84 6.07
N GLY A 117 1.79 -8.37 6.17
CA GLY A 117 2.91 -7.75 6.89
C GLY A 117 3.10 -8.20 8.34
N GLN A 118 2.14 -8.94 8.93
CA GLN A 118 2.20 -9.39 10.33
C GLN A 118 2.65 -10.84 10.51
N LEU A 119 2.64 -11.65 9.44
CA LEU A 119 3.05 -13.06 9.50
C LEU A 119 4.52 -13.20 9.92
N ARG A 120 4.75 -13.69 11.15
CA ARG A 120 6.06 -14.08 11.67
C ARG A 120 6.12 -15.58 11.92
N VAL A 121 7.24 -16.20 11.59
CA VAL A 121 7.61 -17.49 12.19
C VAL A 121 8.11 -17.16 13.60
N HIS A 122 7.42 -17.66 14.62
CA HIS A 122 7.97 -17.67 15.99
C HIS A 122 9.17 -18.63 16.01
N SER A 123 10.34 -18.19 15.54
CA SER A 123 11.60 -18.87 15.88
C SER A 123 11.85 -18.59 17.36
N GLU A 124 11.84 -19.62 18.17
CA GLU A 124 11.90 -19.55 19.64
C GLU A 124 12.87 -18.49 20.16
N GLY A 125 12.34 -17.47 20.85
CA GLY A 125 13.16 -16.41 21.43
C GLY A 125 12.37 -15.17 21.84
N THR A 126 11.74 -15.24 23.01
CA THR A 126 11.08 -14.14 23.76
C THR A 126 9.71 -13.67 23.24
N PRO A 127 8.63 -13.77 24.05
CA PRO A 127 7.34 -13.20 23.70
C PRO A 127 7.40 -11.67 23.82
N ILE A 128 7.14 -10.97 22.71
CA ILE A 128 6.94 -9.51 22.71
C ILE A 128 5.48 -9.27 23.12
N ARG A 129 5.27 -8.58 24.25
CA ARG A 129 3.93 -8.16 24.68
C ARG A 129 3.48 -6.99 23.82
N ILE A 130 2.35 -7.13 23.14
CA ILE A 130 1.66 -6.01 22.50
C ILE A 130 1.11 -5.13 23.62
N ASP A 131 1.52 -3.86 23.65
CA ASP A 131 0.97 -2.90 24.58
C ASP A 131 -0.47 -2.56 24.15
N ARG A 132 -1.43 -2.92 25.00
CA ARG A 132 -2.86 -2.80 24.73
C ARG A 132 -3.28 -1.34 24.48
N ALA A 133 -2.47 -0.38 24.93
CA ALA A 133 -2.67 1.04 24.70
C ALA A 133 -2.63 1.45 23.22
N VAL A 134 -1.92 0.71 22.35
CA VAL A 134 -1.82 1.02 20.90
C VAL A 134 -3.10 0.61 20.15
N LEU A 135 -3.81 -0.41 20.64
CA LEU A 135 -5.06 -0.90 20.02
C LEU A 135 -6.30 -0.12 20.49
N GLU A 136 -6.24 0.54 21.65
CA GLU A 136 -7.39 1.21 22.27
C GLU A 136 -7.47 2.72 21.97
N ALA A 137 -6.57 3.26 21.13
CA ALA A 137 -6.60 4.65 20.69
C ALA A 137 -7.60 4.88 19.52
N ARG A 138 -8.87 4.72 19.86
CA ARG A 138 -10.12 5.35 19.35
C ARG A 138 -10.24 5.75 17.88
#